data_AF-A0A1W0E9C6-F1
#
_entry.id   AF-A0A1W0E9C6-F1
#
_cell.length_a   1.000
_cell.length_b   1.000
_cell.length_c   1.000
_cell.angle_alpha   90.00
_cell.angle_beta   90.00
_cell.angle_gamma   90.00
#
_symmetry.space_group_name_H-M   'P 1'
#
loop_
_entity.id
_entity.type
_entity.pdbx_description
1 polymer ?
#
loop_
_entity_poly.entity_id
_entity_poly.type
_entity_poly.pdbx_seq_one_letter_code
_entity_poly.pdbx_strand_id
1 'polypeptide(L)'
;MTNRLSDKTNSKVDVNVDEKEMGMQNKQTIISFLVREQDKTEDLNLKYDISKCIEILEGKENQEVLDMKESLYDVLSEKERLFKENCELVCELEELKRKMYQ
;
A
#
# COMPACT_ATOMS: atom_id res chain seq x y z
N MET A 1 -32.60 50.42 10.17
CA MET A 1 -32.75 48.95 10.20
C MET A 1 -31.53 48.34 9.53
N THR A 2 -30.64 47.75 10.31
CA THR A 2 -29.38 47.16 9.80
C THR A 2 -29.65 45.73 9.33
N ASN A 3 -29.69 45.54 8.00
CA ASN A 3 -29.81 44.22 7.38
C ASN A 3 -28.49 43.45 7.56
N ARG A 4 -28.51 42.42 8.40
CA ARG A 4 -27.41 41.46 8.54
C ARG A 4 -27.43 40.51 7.33
N LEU A 5 -26.39 40.56 6.50
CA LEU A 5 -26.07 39.48 5.56
C LEU A 5 -25.69 38.25 6.38
N SER A 6 -26.49 37.19 6.31
CA SER A 6 -26.17 35.92 6.94
C SER A 6 -25.25 35.13 6.01
N ASP A 7 -23.95 35.18 6.29
CA ASP A 7 -22.96 34.33 5.64
C ASP A 7 -23.27 32.85 5.96
N LYS A 8 -23.69 32.11 4.94
CA LYS A 8 -23.88 30.65 4.97
C LYS A 8 -22.69 29.92 4.36
N THR A 9 -21.47 30.38 4.63
CA THR A 9 -20.25 29.87 3.98
C THR A 9 -19.83 28.48 4.48
N ASN A 10 -20.44 27.94 5.53
CA ASN A 10 -20.15 26.59 6.01
C ASN A 10 -21.43 25.77 6.17
N SER A 11 -22.10 25.48 5.06
CA SER A 11 -23.02 24.34 5.02
C SER A 11 -22.13 23.09 4.90
N LYS A 12 -21.76 22.48 6.04
CA LYS A 12 -21.13 21.16 6.04
C LYS A 12 -22.15 20.18 5.48
N VAL A 13 -22.06 19.91 4.19
CA VAL A 13 -22.80 18.81 3.56
C VAL A 13 -22.21 17.54 4.16
N ASP A 14 -23.06 16.86 4.93
CA ASP A 14 -22.77 15.59 5.57
C ASP A 14 -22.69 14.51 4.48
N VAL A 15 -21.54 14.44 3.81
CA VAL A 15 -21.25 13.43 2.80
C VAL A 15 -20.49 12.31 3.53
N ASN A 16 -21.25 11.38 4.11
CA ASN A 16 -20.73 10.07 4.51
C ASN A 16 -20.40 9.23 3.27
N VAL A 17 -19.40 9.67 2.51
CA VAL A 17 -18.71 8.83 1.53
C VAL A 17 -17.37 8.51 2.16
N ASP A 18 -17.07 7.23 2.34
CA ASP A 18 -15.79 6.75 2.86
C ASP A 18 -14.66 7.53 2.17
N GLU A 19 -13.92 8.35 2.93
CA GLU A 19 -12.91 9.27 2.41
C GLU A 19 -11.86 8.54 1.53
N LYS A 20 -11.68 7.23 1.78
CA LYS A 20 -10.86 6.33 0.96
C LYS A 20 -11.41 6.07 -0.44
N GLU A 21 -12.71 5.79 -0.59
CA GLU A 21 -13.32 5.54 -1.90
C GLU A 21 -13.33 6.80 -2.76
N MET A 22 -13.63 7.95 -2.13
CA MET A 22 -13.58 9.25 -2.81
C MET A 22 -12.14 9.62 -3.20
N GLY A 23 -11.16 9.32 -2.34
CA GLY A 23 -9.74 9.48 -2.63
C GLY A 23 -9.26 8.62 -3.82
N MET A 24 -9.74 7.38 -3.93
CA MET A 24 -9.42 6.48 -5.04
C MET A 24 -10.00 6.96 -6.37
N GLN A 25 -11.27 7.40 -6.40
CA GLN A 25 -11.88 7.97 -7.61
C GLN A 25 -11.17 9.25 -8.07
N ASN A 26 -10.76 10.09 -7.11
CA ASN A 26 -10.00 11.30 -7.40
C ASN A 26 -8.61 10.99 -7.99
N LYS A 27 -7.90 10.01 -7.42
CA LYS A 27 -6.60 9.55 -7.96
C LYS A 27 -6.73 9.08 -9.42
N GLN A 28 -7.71 8.24 -9.73
CA GLN A 28 -7.88 7.72 -11.09
C GLN A 28 -8.22 8.83 -12.09
N THR A 29 -9.03 9.80 -11.66
CA THR A 29 -9.38 10.98 -12.47
C THR A 29 -8.14 11.83 -12.78
N ILE A 30 -7.28 12.05 -11.79
CA ILE A 30 -6.03 12.81 -11.93
C ILE A 30 -5.06 12.08 -12.87
N ILE A 31 -4.87 10.77 -12.71
CA ILE A 31 -4.00 9.98 -13.59
C ILE A 31 -4.51 10.06 -15.04
N SER A 32 -5.81 9.90 -15.25
CA SER A 32 -6.41 9.98 -16.60
C SER A 32 -6.24 11.36 -17.25
N PHE A 33 -6.27 12.42 -16.45
CA PHE A 33 -5.96 13.78 -16.91
C PHE A 33 -4.49 13.90 -17.31
N LEU A 34 -3.56 13.45 -16.45
CA LEU A 34 -2.12 13.53 -16.71
C LEU A 34 -1.73 12.76 -17.97
N VAL A 35 -2.26 11.54 -18.18
CA VAL A 35 -2.03 10.76 -19.41
C VAL A 35 -2.47 11.55 -20.64
N ARG A 36 -3.64 12.18 -20.59
CA ARG A 36 -4.16 12.98 -21.72
C ARG A 36 -3.27 14.19 -22.01
N GLU A 37 -2.76 14.87 -20.98
CA GLU A 37 -1.86 16.02 -21.17
C GLU A 37 -0.47 15.57 -21.66
N GLN A 38 0.00 14.39 -21.24
CA GLN A 38 1.22 13.76 -21.76
C GLN A 38 1.12 13.48 -23.28
N ASP A 39 -0.03 13.00 -23.74
CA ASP A 39 -0.26 12.68 -25.16
C ASP A 39 -0.34 13.93 -26.04
N LYS A 40 -0.81 15.05 -25.48
CA LYS A 40 -0.94 16.33 -26.20
C LYS A 40 0.35 17.11 -26.30
N THR A 41 1.28 16.92 -25.36
CA THR A 41 2.52 17.70 -25.35
C THR A 41 3.58 17.11 -26.29
N GLU A 42 4.21 17.98 -27.07
CA GLU A 42 5.40 17.68 -27.87
C GLU A 42 6.69 17.96 -27.10
N ASP A 43 6.63 18.68 -25.98
CA ASP A 43 7.77 18.94 -25.10
C ASP A 43 8.17 17.66 -24.36
N LEU A 44 9.37 17.16 -24.67
CA LEU A 44 9.93 15.95 -24.11
C LEU A 44 10.23 16.06 -22.60
N ASN A 45 10.60 17.25 -22.11
CA ASN A 45 10.86 17.46 -20.68
C ASN A 45 9.55 17.37 -19.90
N LEU A 46 8.51 18.06 -20.38
CA LEU A 46 7.19 17.99 -19.76
C LEU A 46 6.59 16.58 -19.83
N LYS A 47 6.80 15.86 -20.95
CA LYS A 47 6.39 14.46 -21.09
C LYS A 47 7.07 13.54 -20.07
N TYR A 48 8.35 13.77 -19.78
CA TYR A 48 9.09 13.05 -18.72
C TYR A 48 8.54 13.37 -17.32
N ASP A 49 8.36 14.66 -17.02
CA ASP A 49 7.86 15.09 -15.70
C ASP A 49 6.45 14.54 -15.42
N ILE A 50 5.56 14.57 -16.43
CA ILE A 50 4.22 13.99 -16.32
C ILE A 50 4.30 12.47 -16.12
N SER A 51 5.20 11.78 -16.84
CA SER A 51 5.43 10.35 -16.66
C SER A 51 5.81 10.01 -15.22
N LYS A 52 6.69 10.82 -14.62
CA LYS A 52 7.10 10.64 -13.23
C LYS A 52 5.98 10.93 -12.23
N CYS A 53 5.17 11.95 -12.48
CA CYS A 53 3.98 12.21 -11.66
C CYS A 53 3.00 11.02 -11.68
N ILE A 54 2.78 10.40 -12.84
CA ILE A 54 1.92 9.22 -12.97
C ILE A 54 2.51 8.04 -12.18
N GLU A 55 3.81 7.77 -12.35
CA GLU A 55 4.51 6.66 -11.66
C GLU A 55 4.40 6.77 -10.12
N ILE A 56 4.62 7.98 -9.59
CA ILE A 56 4.48 8.29 -8.16
C ILE A 56 3.03 8.12 -7.71
N LEU A 57 2.07 8.68 -8.45
CA LEU A 57 0.65 8.60 -8.10
C LEU A 57 0.14 7.17 -8.13
N GLU A 58 0.54 6.36 -9.10
CA GLU A 58 0.21 4.94 -9.18
C GLU A 58 0.81 4.15 -8.02
N GLY A 59 1.93 4.62 -7.46
CA GLY A 59 2.66 3.95 -6.39
C GLY A 59 3.56 2.84 -6.93
N LYS A 60 3.96 2.91 -8.20
CA LYS A 60 4.82 1.90 -8.84
C LYS A 60 6.20 1.81 -8.18
N GLU A 61 6.73 2.92 -7.65
CA GLU A 61 7.96 2.91 -6.83
C GLU A 61 7.80 2.08 -5.54
N ASN A 62 6.57 1.95 -5.01
CA ASN A 62 6.29 1.14 -3.83
C ASN A 62 6.04 -0.34 -4.16
N GLN A 63 5.90 -0.71 -5.44
CA GLN A 63 5.62 -2.10 -5.79
C GLN A 63 6.80 -3.01 -5.43
N GLU A 64 8.04 -2.59 -5.70
CA GLU A 64 9.23 -3.33 -5.30
C GLU A 64 9.32 -3.51 -3.77
N VAL A 65 8.92 -2.48 -3.01
CA VAL A 65 8.89 -2.53 -1.54
C VAL A 65 7.80 -3.49 -1.04
N LEU A 66 6.64 -3.50 -1.69
CA LEU A 66 5.55 -4.41 -1.38
C LEU A 66 5.94 -5.86 -1.69
N ASP A 67 6.50 -6.12 -2.86
CA ASP A 67 6.96 -7.45 -3.29
C ASP A 67 8.06 -7.98 -2.35
N MET A 68 8.99 -7.10 -1.96
CA MET A 68 10.04 -7.43 -1.00
C MET A 68 9.48 -7.74 0.38
N LYS A 69 8.46 -6.99 0.83
CA LYS A 69 7.79 -7.22 2.11
C LYS A 69 7.04 -8.56 2.12
N GLU A 70 6.38 -8.91 1.04
CA GLU A 70 5.69 -10.20 0.87
C GLU A 70 6.70 -11.35 0.91
N SER A 71 7.78 -11.25 0.13
CA SER A 71 8.87 -12.24 0.12
C SER A 71 9.50 -12.42 1.51
N LEU A 72 9.70 -11.32 2.25
CA LEU A 72 10.21 -11.38 3.62
C LEU A 72 9.24 -12.10 4.56
N TYR A 73 7.94 -11.85 4.42
CA TYR A 73 6.92 -12.48 5.24
C TYR A 73 6.88 -14.01 5.04
N ASP A 74 7.00 -14.46 3.80
CA ASP A 74 7.05 -15.88 3.46
C ASP A 74 8.26 -16.57 4.10
N VAL A 75 9.45 -15.95 3.99
CA VAL A 75 10.68 -16.48 4.58
C VAL A 75 10.59 -16.54 6.10
N LEU A 76 10.04 -15.50 6.74
CA LEU A 76 9.87 -15.49 8.20
C LEU A 76 8.90 -16.56 8.67
N SER A 77 7.78 -16.74 7.96
CA SER A 77 6.77 -17.74 8.28
C SER A 77 7.34 -19.16 8.16
N GLU A 78 8.10 -19.43 7.09
CA GLU A 78 8.74 -20.73 6.91
C GLU A 78 9.82 -20.99 7.95
N LYS A 79 10.63 -19.97 8.30
CA LYS A 79 11.61 -20.08 9.38
C LYS A 79 10.95 -20.41 10.71
N GLU A 80 9.81 -19.79 11.01
CA GLU A 80 9.06 -20.03 12.25
C GLU A 80 8.48 -21.46 12.28
N ARG A 81 7.97 -21.94 11.14
CA ARG A 81 7.54 -23.34 10.96
C ARG A 81 8.67 -24.34 11.21
N LEU A 82 9.82 -24.13 10.55
CA LEU A 82 11.01 -24.99 10.70
C LEU A 82 11.56 -24.98 12.12
N PHE A 83 11.55 -23.81 12.77
CA PHE A 83 12.01 -23.70 14.15
C PHE A 83 11.14 -24.55 15.10
N LYS A 84 9.81 -24.53 14.90
CA LYS A 84 8.89 -25.37 15.66
C LYS A 84 9.16 -26.85 15.46
N GLU A 85 9.29 -27.28 14.20
CA GLU A 85 9.59 -28.68 13.84
C GLU A 85 10.92 -29.14 14.46
N ASN A 86 11.94 -28.28 14.42
CA ASN A 86 13.23 -28.58 15.05
C ASN A 86 13.12 -28.73 16.58
N CYS A 87 12.30 -27.92 17.24
CA CYS A 87 12.07 -28.05 18.68
C CYS A 87 11.40 -29.39 19.02
N GLU A 88 10.39 -29.81 18.23
CA GLU A 88 9.69 -31.09 18.39
C GLU A 88 10.67 -32.27 18.23
N LEU A 89 11.49 -32.25 17.17
CA LEU A 89 12.50 -33.29 16.92
C LEU A 89 13.56 -33.37 18.02
N VAL A 90 13.99 -32.24 18.57
CA VAL A 90 14.94 -32.22 19.69
C VAL A 90 14.34 -32.90 20.92
N CYS A 91 13.07 -32.63 21.24
CA CYS A 91 12.38 -33.31 22.34
C CYS A 91 12.31 -34.82 22.12
N GLU A 92 11.91 -35.26 20.92
CA GLU A 92 11.83 -36.69 20.58
C GLU A 92 13.19 -37.39 20.68
N LEU A 93 14.25 -36.75 20.19
CA LEU A 93 15.62 -37.29 20.28
C LEU A 93 16.07 -37.47 21.73
N GLU A 94 15.79 -36.51 22.61
CA GLU A 94 16.15 -36.61 24.02
C GLU A 94 15.36 -37.71 24.74
N GLU A 95 14.06 -37.89 24.40
CA GLU A 95 13.28 -39.02 24.91
C GLU A 95 13.82 -40.37 24.46
N LEU A 96 14.18 -40.49 23.17
CA LEU A 96 14.75 -41.71 22.61
C LEU A 96 16.10 -42.03 23.25
N LYS A 97 17.00 -41.04 23.38
CA LYS A 97 18.27 -41.22 24.10
C LYS A 97 18.03 -41.69 25.52
N ARG A 98 17.11 -41.07 26.26
CA ARG A 98 16.80 -41.48 27.63
C ARG A 98 16.31 -42.93 27.71
N LYS A 99 15.50 -43.38 26.74
CA LYS A 99 15.02 -44.77 26.65
C LYS A 99 16.12 -45.77 26.29
N MET A 100 17.15 -45.35 25.55
CA MET A 100 18.27 -46.23 25.14
C MET A 100 19.33 -46.43 26.23
N TYR A 101 19.50 -45.46 27.12
CA TYR A 101 20.51 -45.48 28.19
C TYR A 101 19.92 -45.78 29.59
N GLN A 102 18.66 -46.23 29.65
CA GLN A 102 18.02 -46.86 30.83
C GLN A 102 17.96 -48.38 30.63
#